data_AF-A0A847A7M4-F1
#
_entry.id   AF-A0A847A7M4-F1
#
_cell.length_a   1.000
_cell.length_b   1.000
_cell.length_c   1.000
_cell.angle_alpha   90.00
_cell.angle_beta   90.00
_cell.angle_gamma   90.00
#
_symmetry.space_group_name_H-M   'P 1'
#
loop_
_entity.id
_entity.type
_entity.pdbx_description
1 polymer ?
#
loop_
_entity_poly.entity_id
_entity_poly.type
_entity_poly.pdbx_seq_one_letter_code
_entity_poly.pdbx_strand_id
1 'polypeptide(L)'
;MCEEARQRRVLLKLAASPHRFLCTREGAALLDEIRQRVVPAIAQAARRLGLNEQWAEADEVVNTVILLLCEDGCRVATLAANSRVQPMNYVFQCTLRAMQQQWGSRWQALDDLGPATLSDNESGVDPGILRSMVHRVHGWLAPRTPPPLRNDLLALLSWLAENPPQRPSHEARDRAAAAAEFTRFTELQIAAVARVAWGARPKRSETSLMGAVLRDPAFDLFDSLSHVRSLARYSKNMRAESGMWPSRAAAS
;
A
#
# COMPACT_ATOMS: atom_id res chain seq x y z
N MET A 1 33.54 11.37 -19.67
CA MET A 1 32.14 11.32 -20.15
C MET A 1 31.25 11.54 -18.94
N CYS A 2 30.36 12.55 -18.98
CA CYS A 2 29.42 12.80 -17.88
C CYS A 2 28.57 11.53 -17.62
N GLU A 3 28.31 11.21 -16.36
CA GLU A 3 27.56 10.01 -15.95
C GLU A 3 26.21 9.90 -16.68
N GLU A 4 25.53 11.02 -16.87
CA GLU A 4 24.27 11.10 -17.59
C GLU A 4 24.40 10.68 -19.06
N ALA A 5 25.44 11.16 -19.75
CA ALA A 5 25.70 10.77 -21.15
C ALA A 5 26.01 9.27 -21.27
N ARG A 6 26.70 8.69 -20.26
CA ARG A 6 26.91 7.24 -20.19
C ARG A 6 25.59 6.49 -20.05
N GLN A 7 24.72 6.91 -19.13
CA GLN A 7 23.41 6.29 -18.89
C GLN A 7 22.53 6.31 -20.14
N ARG A 8 22.43 7.48 -20.81
CA ARG A 8 21.66 7.61 -22.07
C ARG A 8 22.16 6.64 -23.13
N ARG A 9 23.48 6.57 -23.33
CA ARG A 9 24.10 5.65 -24.30
C ARG A 9 23.81 4.19 -23.96
N VAL A 10 23.92 3.81 -22.70
CA VAL A 10 23.63 2.45 -22.21
C VAL A 10 22.17 2.07 -22.47
N LEU A 11 21.24 2.97 -22.16
CA LEU A 11 19.80 2.74 -22.39
C LEU A 11 19.45 2.63 -23.88
N LEU A 12 20.11 3.41 -24.76
CA LEU A 12 19.95 3.26 -26.22
C LEU A 12 20.49 1.91 -26.72
N LYS A 13 21.62 1.44 -26.19
CA LYS A 13 22.16 0.10 -26.53
C LYS A 13 21.21 -1.01 -26.07
N LEU A 14 20.65 -0.88 -24.87
CA LEU A 14 19.62 -1.79 -24.37
C LEU A 14 18.41 -1.81 -25.30
N ALA A 15 17.88 -0.64 -25.66
CA ALA A 15 16.72 -0.53 -26.55
C ALA A 15 16.94 -1.12 -27.94
N ALA A 16 18.17 -1.06 -28.46
CA ALA A 16 18.50 -1.64 -29.76
C ALA A 16 18.57 -3.17 -29.76
N SER A 17 18.93 -3.80 -28.62
CA SER A 17 19.16 -5.26 -28.55
C SER A 17 19.07 -5.78 -27.10
N PRO A 18 17.87 -5.84 -26.50
CA PRO A 18 17.70 -6.07 -25.05
C PRO A 18 18.30 -7.40 -24.58
N HIS A 19 17.96 -8.51 -25.22
CA HIS A 19 18.44 -9.84 -24.83
C HIS A 19 19.96 -9.97 -24.91
N ARG A 20 20.59 -9.44 -25.98
CA ARG A 20 22.04 -9.49 -26.14
C ARG A 20 22.74 -8.56 -25.17
N PHE A 21 22.20 -7.36 -24.97
CA PHE A 21 22.79 -6.34 -24.12
C PHE A 21 22.87 -6.79 -22.66
N LEU A 22 21.81 -7.41 -22.13
CA LEU A 22 21.78 -7.89 -20.73
C LEU A 22 22.83 -8.97 -20.45
N CYS A 23 23.30 -9.70 -21.46
CA CYS A 23 24.40 -10.68 -21.33
C CYS A 23 25.80 -10.06 -21.42
N THR A 24 25.92 -8.73 -21.53
CA THR A 24 27.22 -8.03 -21.62
C THR A 24 27.66 -7.48 -20.26
N ARG A 25 28.95 -7.12 -20.16
CA ARG A 25 29.49 -6.40 -19.00
C ARG A 25 28.83 -5.03 -18.78
N GLU A 26 28.43 -4.35 -19.85
CA GLU A 26 27.69 -3.08 -19.74
C GLU A 26 26.26 -3.31 -19.22
N GLY A 27 25.62 -4.42 -19.61
CA GLY A 27 24.34 -4.85 -19.07
C GLY A 27 24.41 -5.15 -17.58
N ALA A 28 25.40 -5.93 -17.15
CA ALA A 28 25.65 -6.20 -15.73
C ALA A 28 25.87 -4.90 -14.93
N ALA A 29 26.67 -3.97 -15.44
CA ALA A 29 26.91 -2.69 -14.78
C ALA A 29 25.65 -1.82 -14.67
N LEU A 30 24.75 -1.87 -15.65
CA LEU A 30 23.44 -1.20 -15.56
C LEU A 30 22.57 -1.82 -14.45
N LEU A 31 22.55 -3.15 -14.34
CA LEU A 31 21.79 -3.84 -13.29
C LEU A 31 22.35 -3.52 -11.89
N ASP A 32 23.67 -3.44 -11.75
CA ASP A 32 24.29 -3.03 -10.50
C ASP A 32 23.95 -1.58 -10.14
N GLU A 33 23.92 -0.68 -11.13
CA GLU A 33 23.47 0.70 -10.92
C GLU A 33 21.99 0.79 -10.51
N ILE A 34 21.12 -0.04 -11.10
CA ILE A 34 19.71 -0.18 -10.70
C ILE A 34 19.62 -0.66 -9.24
N ARG A 35 20.38 -1.69 -8.87
CA ARG A 35 20.44 -2.20 -7.49
C ARG A 35 20.93 -1.16 -6.49
N GLN A 36 21.90 -0.34 -6.87
CA GLN A 36 22.48 0.67 -5.98
C GLN A 36 21.60 1.91 -5.82
N ARG A 37 20.79 2.25 -6.84
CA ARG A 37 20.06 3.53 -6.86
C ARG A 37 18.54 3.37 -6.81
N VAL A 38 17.99 2.49 -7.63
CA VAL A 38 16.54 2.33 -7.76
C VAL A 38 16.00 1.48 -6.62
N VAL A 39 16.64 0.36 -6.29
CA VAL A 39 16.17 -0.53 -5.21
C VAL A 39 16.03 0.20 -3.87
N PRO A 40 17.05 0.92 -3.36
CA PRO A 40 16.92 1.62 -2.08
C PRO A 40 15.84 2.70 -2.10
N ALA A 41 15.69 3.39 -3.23
CA ALA A 41 14.66 4.42 -3.39
C ALA A 41 13.24 3.82 -3.43
N ILE A 42 13.04 2.69 -4.10
CA ILE A 42 11.76 1.97 -4.09
C ILE A 42 11.47 1.41 -2.70
N ALA A 43 12.46 0.83 -2.03
CA ALA A 43 12.31 0.35 -0.65
C ALA A 43 12.01 1.49 0.33
N GLN A 44 12.63 2.66 0.14
CA GLN A 44 12.31 3.86 0.90
C GLN A 44 10.88 4.34 0.61
N ALA A 45 10.47 4.37 -0.65
CA ALA A 45 9.10 4.70 -1.03
C ALA A 45 8.11 3.72 -0.39
N ALA A 46 8.37 2.42 -0.44
CA ALA A 46 7.54 1.41 0.23
C ALA A 46 7.46 1.64 1.75
N ARG A 47 8.59 1.91 2.42
CA ARG A 47 8.63 2.26 3.85
C ARG A 47 7.86 3.54 4.16
N ARG A 48 7.91 4.55 3.29
CA ARG A 48 7.06 5.76 3.32
C ARG A 48 5.57 5.49 3.11
N LEU A 49 5.20 4.26 2.78
CA LEU A 49 3.82 3.82 2.70
C LEU A 49 3.44 2.86 3.84
N GLY A 50 4.32 2.68 4.83
CA GLY A 50 4.14 1.70 5.90
C GLY A 50 4.13 0.25 5.39
N LEU A 51 4.77 0.00 4.23
CA LEU A 51 4.99 -1.34 3.71
C LEU A 51 6.29 -1.89 4.30
N ASN A 52 6.28 -3.20 4.61
CA ASN A 52 7.47 -3.88 5.11
C ASN A 52 8.47 -4.18 3.98
N GLU A 53 9.65 -4.71 4.33
CA GLU A 53 10.74 -4.96 3.37
C GLU A 53 10.38 -5.97 2.27
N GLN A 54 9.40 -6.84 2.48
CA GLN A 54 8.95 -7.83 1.49
C GLN A 54 8.27 -7.17 0.28
N TRP A 55 7.84 -5.90 0.38
CA TRP A 55 7.19 -5.18 -0.72
C TRP A 55 8.15 -4.53 -1.71
N ALA A 56 9.43 -4.51 -1.37
CA ALA A 56 10.50 -3.94 -2.17
C ALA A 56 11.75 -4.83 -2.12
N GLU A 57 11.54 -6.14 -2.19
CA GLU A 57 12.65 -7.09 -2.31
C GLU A 57 13.51 -6.72 -3.52
N ALA A 58 14.83 -6.74 -3.33
CA ALA A 58 15.76 -6.21 -4.32
C ALA A 58 15.60 -6.89 -5.69
N ASP A 59 15.39 -8.21 -5.70
CA ASP A 59 15.24 -8.98 -6.94
C ASP A 59 13.89 -8.72 -7.63
N GLU A 60 12.79 -8.55 -6.88
CA GLU A 60 11.49 -8.14 -7.42
C GLU A 60 11.56 -6.77 -8.10
N VAL A 61 12.23 -5.80 -7.46
CA VAL A 61 12.41 -4.45 -8.02
C VAL A 61 13.29 -4.50 -9.26
N VAL A 62 14.42 -5.21 -9.23
CA VAL A 62 15.30 -5.36 -10.40
C VAL A 62 14.58 -6.05 -11.55
N ASN A 63 13.84 -7.12 -11.29
CA ASN A 63 13.04 -7.82 -12.30
C ASN A 63 11.98 -6.90 -12.90
N THR A 64 11.29 -6.10 -12.08
CA THR A 64 10.31 -5.12 -12.54
C THR A 64 10.97 -4.06 -13.44
N VAL A 65 12.16 -3.58 -13.09
CA VAL A 65 12.92 -2.63 -13.93
C VAL A 65 13.31 -3.29 -15.27
N ILE A 66 13.78 -4.55 -15.25
CA ILE A 66 14.15 -5.28 -16.46
C ILE A 66 12.94 -5.41 -17.38
N LEU A 67 11.79 -5.84 -16.86
CA LEU A 67 10.54 -5.94 -17.61
C LEU A 67 10.17 -4.58 -18.22
N LEU A 68 10.10 -3.52 -17.41
CA LEU A 68 9.78 -2.17 -17.91
C LEU A 68 10.72 -1.70 -19.02
N LEU A 69 12.02 -1.95 -18.89
CA LEU A 69 13.01 -1.51 -19.87
C LEU A 69 12.98 -2.35 -21.16
N CYS A 70 12.54 -3.60 -21.12
CA CYS A 70 12.58 -4.53 -22.24
C CYS A 70 11.22 -4.73 -22.94
N GLU A 71 10.10 -4.57 -22.23
CA GLU A 71 8.74 -4.70 -22.75
C GLU A 71 8.36 -3.56 -23.70
N ASP A 72 7.24 -3.75 -24.42
CA ASP A 72 6.67 -2.77 -25.36
C ASP A 72 7.69 -2.19 -26.34
N GLY A 73 8.59 -3.05 -26.85
CA GLY A 73 9.65 -2.62 -27.76
C GLY A 73 10.66 -1.69 -27.12
N CYS A 74 10.97 -1.88 -25.82
CA CYS A 74 11.92 -1.07 -25.06
C CYS A 74 11.55 0.41 -24.97
N ARG A 75 10.25 0.72 -24.91
CA ARG A 75 9.74 2.09 -24.88
C ARG A 75 10.29 2.88 -23.68
N VAL A 76 10.31 2.30 -22.48
CA VAL A 76 10.82 2.99 -21.28
C VAL A 76 12.31 3.29 -21.40
N ALA A 77 13.11 2.34 -21.89
CA ALA A 77 14.55 2.56 -22.12
C ALA A 77 14.78 3.71 -23.12
N THR A 78 14.02 3.73 -24.21
CA THR A 78 14.09 4.78 -25.24
C THR A 78 13.68 6.15 -24.69
N LEU A 79 12.58 6.22 -23.94
CA LEU A 79 12.10 7.47 -23.34
C LEU A 79 13.05 7.97 -22.26
N ALA A 80 13.57 7.10 -21.40
CA ALA A 80 14.55 7.45 -20.38
C ALA A 80 15.84 8.01 -21.02
N ALA A 81 16.33 7.40 -22.10
CA ALA A 81 17.51 7.86 -22.82
C ALA A 81 17.35 9.24 -23.48
N ASN A 82 16.13 9.58 -23.90
CA ASN A 82 15.80 10.85 -24.59
C ASN A 82 15.13 11.89 -23.66
N SER A 83 14.93 11.55 -22.40
CA SER A 83 14.23 12.40 -21.43
C SER A 83 15.01 13.70 -21.16
N ARG A 84 14.31 14.81 -20.89
CA ARG A 84 14.96 16.05 -20.42
C ARG A 84 15.40 15.99 -18.96
N VAL A 85 14.90 15.03 -18.19
CA VAL A 85 15.36 14.74 -16.82
C VAL A 85 16.47 13.69 -16.84
N GLN A 86 17.17 13.54 -15.71
CA GLN A 86 18.18 12.49 -15.53
C GLN A 86 17.57 11.10 -15.85
N PRO A 87 18.22 10.26 -16.68
CA PRO A 87 17.64 8.99 -17.13
C PRO A 87 17.22 8.05 -15.99
N MET A 88 18.05 7.94 -14.95
CA MET A 88 17.74 7.06 -13.82
C MET A 88 16.56 7.58 -12.98
N ASN A 89 16.32 8.90 -12.91
CA ASN A 89 15.10 9.43 -12.30
C ASN A 89 13.86 8.98 -13.07
N TYR A 90 13.92 8.99 -14.41
CA TYR A 90 12.81 8.52 -15.23
C TYR A 90 12.53 7.03 -15.02
N VAL A 91 13.58 6.20 -15.03
CA VAL A 91 13.46 4.75 -14.75
C VAL A 91 12.85 4.52 -13.37
N PHE A 92 13.31 5.25 -12.35
CA PHE A 92 12.74 5.19 -11.01
C PHE A 92 11.25 5.53 -10.99
N GLN A 93 10.82 6.63 -11.61
CA GLN A 93 9.41 7.03 -11.64
C GLN A 93 8.52 5.98 -12.33
N CYS A 94 8.99 5.41 -13.44
CA CYS A 94 8.29 4.30 -14.10
C CYS A 94 8.19 3.06 -13.20
N THR A 95 9.29 2.73 -12.53
CA THR A 95 9.38 1.59 -11.61
C THR A 95 8.45 1.78 -10.41
N LEU A 96 8.49 2.96 -9.78
CA LEU A 96 7.62 3.31 -8.67
C LEU A 96 6.16 3.16 -9.06
N ARG A 97 5.76 3.68 -10.23
CA ARG A 97 4.39 3.54 -10.72
C ARG A 97 3.98 2.08 -10.94
N ALA A 98 4.87 1.25 -11.47
CA ALA A 98 4.60 -0.18 -11.68
C ALA A 98 4.48 -0.93 -10.34
N MET A 99 5.43 -0.69 -9.42
CA MET A 99 5.40 -1.26 -8.06
C MET A 99 4.16 -0.81 -7.30
N GLN A 100 3.76 0.46 -7.40
CA GLN A 100 2.51 0.98 -6.84
C GLN A 100 1.30 0.19 -7.34
N GLN A 101 1.21 -0.10 -8.64
CA GLN A 101 0.12 -0.94 -9.18
C GLN A 101 0.11 -2.35 -8.54
N GLN A 102 1.28 -2.92 -8.25
CA GLN A 102 1.41 -4.20 -7.55
C GLN A 102 1.07 -4.08 -6.06
N TRP A 103 1.34 -2.93 -5.43
CA TRP A 103 1.03 -2.63 -4.03
C TRP A 103 -0.47 -2.44 -3.74
N GLY A 104 -1.30 -2.37 -4.78
CA GLY A 104 -2.75 -2.32 -4.66
C GLY A 104 -3.28 -0.98 -4.15
N SER A 105 -4.42 -0.97 -3.46
CA SER A 105 -5.13 0.29 -3.11
C SER A 105 -4.45 1.17 -2.05
N ARG A 106 -3.29 0.75 -1.50
CA ARG A 106 -2.55 1.53 -0.48
C ARG A 106 -1.92 2.80 -1.04
N TRP A 107 -1.32 2.76 -2.23
CA TRP A 107 -0.60 3.91 -2.76
C TRP A 107 -1.54 5.07 -3.15
N GLN A 108 -2.78 4.79 -3.57
CA GLN A 108 -3.74 5.85 -3.95
C GLN A 108 -4.14 6.77 -2.78
N ALA A 109 -3.97 6.34 -1.52
CA ALA A 109 -4.21 7.18 -0.35
C ALA A 109 -2.98 8.02 0.03
N LEU A 110 -1.82 7.72 -0.54
CA LEU A 110 -0.52 8.21 -0.12
C LEU A 110 0.25 8.94 -1.24
N ASP A 111 -0.15 8.80 -2.51
CA ASP A 111 0.34 9.57 -3.66
C ASP A 111 0.07 11.09 -3.50
N ASP A 112 -0.95 11.43 -2.72
CA ASP A 112 -1.31 12.81 -2.35
C ASP A 112 -0.27 13.47 -1.41
N LEU A 113 0.68 12.70 -0.84
CA LEU A 113 1.75 13.20 0.04
C LEU A 113 2.97 13.73 -0.73
N GLY A 114 2.92 13.74 -2.06
CA GLY A 114 3.95 14.29 -2.94
C GLY A 114 4.85 13.24 -3.58
N PRO A 115 5.47 13.55 -4.74
CA PRO A 115 6.28 12.59 -5.48
C PRO A 115 7.54 12.24 -4.70
N ALA A 116 7.78 10.94 -4.48
CA ALA A 116 9.10 10.49 -4.07
C ALA A 116 10.11 10.88 -5.15
N THR A 117 11.21 11.54 -4.78
CA THR A 117 12.35 11.76 -5.67
C THR A 117 13.52 10.88 -5.25
N LEU A 118 14.45 10.58 -6.17
CA LEU A 118 15.68 9.82 -5.84
C LEU A 118 16.59 10.53 -4.82
N SER A 119 16.29 11.78 -4.43
CA SER A 119 17.13 12.63 -3.58
C SER A 119 16.57 12.88 -2.18
N ASP A 120 15.41 12.36 -1.81
CA ASP A 120 14.80 12.71 -0.52
C ASP A 120 15.35 11.85 0.62
N ASN A 121 16.10 12.48 1.52
CA ASN A 121 16.63 11.88 2.75
C ASN A 121 15.53 11.24 3.64
N GLU A 122 15.90 10.08 4.19
CA GLU A 122 15.50 9.31 5.39
C GLU A 122 14.15 9.42 6.13
N SER A 123 13.14 10.18 5.71
CA SER A 123 11.86 10.13 6.43
C SER A 123 11.02 8.95 5.94
N GLY A 124 11.07 7.80 6.63
CA GLY A 124 10.01 6.79 6.54
C GLY A 124 8.68 7.34 7.09
N VAL A 125 7.56 6.61 6.96
CA VAL A 125 6.37 6.95 7.75
C VAL A 125 6.78 6.88 9.20
N ASP A 126 6.75 8.00 9.90
CA ASP A 126 6.92 8.02 11.34
C ASP A 126 5.98 6.96 11.93
N PRO A 127 6.47 5.94 12.65
CA PRO A 127 5.63 4.96 13.33
C PRO A 127 4.52 5.61 14.18
N GLY A 128 4.72 6.86 14.60
CA GLY A 128 3.71 7.72 15.20
C GLY A 128 2.47 7.96 14.33
N ILE A 129 2.61 8.08 13.01
CA ILE A 129 1.49 8.28 12.06
C ILE A 129 0.59 7.05 12.01
N LEU A 130 1.15 5.84 11.85
CA LEU A 130 0.36 4.60 11.83
C LEU A 130 -0.36 4.40 13.17
N ARG A 131 0.35 4.63 14.28
CA ARG A 131 -0.22 4.55 15.62
C ARG A 131 -1.36 5.56 15.82
N SER A 132 -1.16 6.81 15.41
CA SER A 132 -2.17 7.88 15.48
C SER A 132 -3.40 7.54 14.65
N MET A 133 -3.22 7.05 13.42
CA MET A 133 -4.28 6.57 12.56
C MET A 133 -5.09 5.45 13.24
N VAL A 134 -4.42 4.42 13.77
CA VAL A 134 -5.07 3.30 14.44
C VAL A 134 -5.89 3.77 15.64
N HIS A 135 -5.34 4.65 16.49
CA HIS A 135 -6.08 5.21 17.62
C HIS A 135 -7.30 6.03 17.19
N ARG A 136 -7.18 6.83 16.13
CA ARG A 136 -8.29 7.62 15.62
C ARG A 136 -9.42 6.73 15.10
N VAL A 137 -9.08 5.72 14.29
CA VAL A 137 -10.06 4.74 13.79
C VAL A 137 -10.69 3.97 14.95
N HIS A 138 -9.90 3.54 15.94
CA HIS A 138 -10.39 2.89 17.15
C HIS A 138 -11.41 3.76 17.90
N GLY A 139 -11.15 5.06 18.07
CA GLY A 139 -12.06 6.00 18.73
C GLY A 139 -13.45 6.05 18.08
N TRP A 140 -13.55 5.88 16.76
CA TRP A 140 -14.83 5.83 16.05
C TRP A 140 -15.54 4.47 16.17
N LEU A 141 -14.79 3.38 16.16
CA LEU A 141 -15.33 2.02 16.14
C LEU A 141 -15.67 1.48 17.54
N ALA A 142 -14.84 1.78 18.55
CA ALA A 142 -14.97 1.22 19.90
C ALA A 142 -16.35 1.47 20.55
N PRO A 143 -16.98 2.66 20.44
CA PRO A 143 -18.33 2.88 20.98
C PRO A 143 -19.41 2.00 20.34
N ARG A 144 -19.17 1.49 19.13
CA ARG A 144 -20.08 0.62 18.36
C ARG A 144 -19.68 -0.86 18.44
N THR A 145 -18.63 -1.16 19.20
CA THR A 145 -18.10 -2.50 19.42
C THR A 145 -18.65 -3.06 20.74
N PRO A 146 -19.02 -4.36 20.77
CA PRO A 146 -19.44 -5.04 22.00
C PRO A 146 -18.39 -4.85 23.11
N PRO A 147 -18.79 -4.53 24.36
CA PRO A 147 -17.84 -4.25 25.44
C PRO A 147 -16.71 -5.29 25.60
N PRO A 148 -16.96 -6.61 25.49
CA PRO A 148 -15.91 -7.62 25.63
C PRO A 148 -14.80 -7.52 24.58
N LEU A 149 -15.09 -6.96 23.40
CA LEU A 149 -14.18 -6.92 22.24
C LEU A 149 -13.47 -5.57 22.06
N ARG A 150 -13.81 -4.55 22.85
CA ARG A 150 -13.31 -3.17 22.64
C ARG A 150 -11.78 -3.05 22.77
N ASN A 151 -11.20 -3.82 23.69
CA ASN A 151 -9.75 -3.82 23.90
C ASN A 151 -9.04 -4.56 22.77
N ASP A 152 -9.54 -5.74 22.39
CA ASP A 152 -8.97 -6.53 21.30
C ASP A 152 -9.11 -5.85 19.94
N LEU A 153 -10.11 -4.97 19.78
CA LEU A 153 -10.31 -4.19 18.55
C LEU A 153 -9.10 -3.33 18.23
N LEU A 154 -8.43 -2.74 19.23
CA LEU A 154 -7.24 -1.93 18.98
C LEU A 154 -6.12 -2.79 18.40
N ALA A 155 -5.89 -3.96 18.98
CA ALA A 155 -4.89 -4.91 18.50
C ALA A 155 -5.21 -5.40 17.08
N LEU A 156 -6.47 -5.73 16.79
CA LEU A 156 -6.92 -6.10 15.46
C LEU A 156 -6.72 -4.96 14.45
N LEU A 157 -7.04 -3.71 14.81
CA LEU A 157 -6.80 -2.56 13.94
C LEU A 157 -5.30 -2.32 13.68
N SER A 158 -4.45 -2.48 14.69
CA SER A 158 -2.99 -2.44 14.50
C SER A 158 -2.53 -3.52 13.52
N TRP A 159 -2.99 -4.76 13.71
CA TRP A 159 -2.65 -5.86 12.82
C TRP A 159 -3.12 -5.61 11.38
N LEU A 160 -4.36 -5.12 11.19
CA LEU A 160 -4.87 -4.77 9.86
C LEU A 160 -4.11 -3.59 9.23
N ALA A 161 -3.61 -2.66 10.05
CA ALA A 161 -2.74 -1.58 9.60
C ALA A 161 -1.32 -2.04 9.26
N GLU A 162 -0.87 -3.19 9.75
CA GLU A 162 0.42 -3.79 9.39
C GLU A 162 0.28 -4.78 8.21
N ASN A 163 -0.90 -5.38 8.04
CA ASN A 163 -1.18 -6.46 7.08
C ASN A 163 -2.28 -6.08 6.07
N PRO A 164 -2.09 -5.04 5.23
CA PRO A 164 -3.10 -4.66 4.25
C PRO A 164 -3.31 -5.73 3.17
N PRO A 165 -4.51 -5.83 2.58
CA PRO A 165 -4.74 -6.75 1.48
C PRO A 165 -4.00 -6.26 0.24
N GLN A 166 -2.97 -7.01 -0.16
CA GLN A 166 -2.11 -6.69 -1.32
C GLN A 166 -2.90 -6.71 -2.63
N ARG A 167 -3.78 -7.70 -2.75
CA ARG A 167 -4.69 -7.87 -3.87
C ARG A 167 -6.08 -8.09 -3.35
N PRO A 168 -7.12 -7.65 -4.08
CA PRO A 168 -8.47 -7.96 -3.70
C PRO A 168 -8.69 -9.48 -3.55
N SER A 169 -8.08 -10.32 -4.39
CA SER A 169 -8.15 -11.79 -4.28
C SER A 169 -7.57 -12.36 -2.98
N HIS A 170 -6.65 -11.66 -2.31
CA HIS A 170 -6.00 -12.13 -1.08
C HIS A 170 -6.77 -11.75 0.19
N GLU A 171 -7.75 -10.86 0.10
CA GLU A 171 -8.56 -10.40 1.24
C GLU A 171 -9.21 -11.55 2.03
N ALA A 172 -9.57 -12.66 1.37
CA ALA A 172 -10.09 -13.84 2.07
C ALA A 172 -9.00 -14.52 2.92
N ARG A 173 -7.79 -14.62 2.40
CA ARG A 173 -6.63 -15.18 3.11
C ARG A 173 -6.22 -14.29 4.28
N ASP A 174 -6.16 -12.97 4.09
CA ASP A 174 -5.78 -12.03 5.15
C ASP A 174 -6.80 -12.04 6.29
N ARG A 175 -8.10 -12.15 5.96
CA ARG A 175 -9.15 -12.31 6.98
C ARG A 175 -9.05 -13.65 7.71
N ALA A 176 -8.70 -14.74 7.02
CA ALA A 176 -8.47 -16.03 7.66
C ALA A 176 -7.27 -16.00 8.60
N ALA A 177 -6.18 -15.32 8.21
CA ALA A 177 -5.01 -15.10 9.08
C ALA A 177 -5.38 -14.27 10.32
N ALA A 178 -6.15 -13.19 10.15
CA ALA A 178 -6.68 -12.43 11.28
C ALA A 178 -7.59 -13.29 12.18
N ALA A 179 -8.39 -14.19 11.61
CA ALA A 179 -9.27 -15.07 12.40
C ALA A 179 -8.52 -16.10 13.23
N ALA A 180 -7.37 -16.57 12.74
CA ALA A 180 -6.48 -17.43 13.50
C ALA A 180 -5.84 -16.68 14.69
N GLU A 181 -5.47 -15.42 14.51
CA GLU A 181 -4.81 -14.59 15.54
C GLU A 181 -5.79 -14.04 16.59
N PHE A 182 -6.95 -13.54 16.13
CA PHE A 182 -7.92 -12.82 16.95
C PHE A 182 -9.15 -13.66 17.25
N THR A 183 -8.94 -14.80 17.94
CA THR A 183 -9.96 -15.84 18.21
C THR A 183 -11.20 -15.39 18.99
N ARG A 184 -11.13 -14.22 19.64
CA ARG A 184 -12.28 -13.62 20.34
C ARG A 184 -13.31 -13.00 19.38
N PHE A 185 -12.91 -12.72 18.15
CA PHE A 185 -13.81 -12.25 17.11
C PHE A 185 -14.30 -13.41 16.25
N THR A 186 -15.57 -13.35 15.81
CA THR A 186 -16.05 -14.23 14.74
C THR A 186 -15.50 -13.80 13.39
N GLU A 187 -15.46 -14.71 12.41
CA GLU A 187 -15.02 -14.38 11.04
C GLU A 187 -15.84 -13.21 10.44
N LEU A 188 -17.13 -13.13 10.76
CA LEU A 188 -18.03 -12.05 10.32
C LEU A 188 -17.68 -10.72 10.98
N GLN A 189 -17.29 -10.73 12.25
CA GLN A 189 -16.83 -9.52 12.94
C GLN A 189 -15.48 -9.05 12.38
N ILE A 190 -14.53 -9.95 12.14
CA ILE A 190 -13.26 -9.63 11.47
C ILE A 190 -13.52 -9.04 10.09
N ALA A 191 -14.41 -9.65 9.31
CA ALA A 191 -14.81 -9.11 8.02
C ALA A 191 -15.43 -7.71 8.14
N ALA A 192 -16.22 -7.44 9.17
CA ALA A 192 -16.80 -6.12 9.41
C ALA A 192 -15.72 -5.07 9.74
N VAL A 193 -14.76 -5.41 10.62
CA VAL A 193 -13.62 -4.55 10.98
C VAL A 193 -12.76 -4.28 9.74
N ALA A 194 -12.36 -5.32 9.01
CA ALA A 194 -11.55 -5.21 7.81
C ALA A 194 -12.22 -4.33 6.74
N ARG A 195 -13.53 -4.50 6.51
CA ARG A 195 -14.28 -3.70 5.52
C ARG A 195 -14.39 -2.23 5.88
N VAL A 196 -14.48 -1.87 7.16
CA VAL A 196 -14.53 -0.46 7.56
C VAL A 196 -13.13 0.15 7.63
N ALA A 197 -12.13 -0.63 8.04
CA ALA A 197 -10.74 -0.21 8.12
C ALA A 197 -10.11 0.01 6.73
N TRP A 198 -10.17 -1.00 5.85
CA TRP A 198 -9.58 -0.98 4.51
C TRP A 198 -10.52 -0.50 3.40
N GLY A 199 -11.81 -0.35 3.71
CA GLY A 199 -12.86 0.01 2.76
C GLY A 199 -13.54 -1.20 2.12
N ALA A 200 -14.77 -0.99 1.69
CA ALA A 200 -15.61 -2.00 1.07
C ALA A 200 -15.59 -1.89 -0.46
N ARG A 201 -15.67 -3.03 -1.15
CA ARG A 201 -15.85 -3.05 -2.61
C ARG A 201 -17.24 -2.55 -3.04
N PRO A 202 -17.35 -1.95 -4.23
CA PRO A 202 -16.28 -1.65 -5.19
C PRO A 202 -15.48 -0.37 -4.85
N LYS A 203 -15.99 0.47 -3.96
CA LYS A 203 -15.47 1.82 -3.65
C LYS A 203 -14.57 1.83 -2.41
N ARG A 204 -13.48 1.06 -2.44
CA ARG A 204 -12.59 0.92 -1.26
C ARG A 204 -11.99 2.27 -0.83
N SER A 205 -11.43 3.02 -1.78
CA SER A 205 -10.81 4.33 -1.51
C SER A 205 -11.78 5.35 -0.91
N GLU A 206 -13.08 5.24 -1.21
CA GLU A 206 -14.13 6.15 -0.69
C GLU A 206 -14.69 5.73 0.67
N THR A 207 -14.36 4.53 1.16
CA THR A 207 -14.97 3.94 2.37
C THR A 207 -13.97 3.43 3.41
N SER A 208 -12.68 3.55 3.11
CA SER A 208 -11.57 3.15 3.98
C SER A 208 -11.29 4.21 5.03
N LEU A 209 -11.59 3.94 6.30
CA LEU A 209 -11.27 4.88 7.38
C LEU A 209 -9.77 5.09 7.55
N MET A 210 -8.97 4.02 7.44
CA MET A 210 -7.51 4.14 7.53
C MET A 210 -6.97 4.96 6.36
N GLY A 211 -7.47 4.71 5.14
CA GLY A 211 -7.10 5.48 3.96
C GLY A 211 -7.46 6.95 4.07
N ALA A 212 -8.65 7.27 4.58
CA ALA A 212 -9.09 8.66 4.76
C ALA A 212 -8.23 9.42 5.78
N VAL A 213 -7.90 8.79 6.92
CA VAL A 213 -7.06 9.42 7.96
C VAL A 213 -5.61 9.60 7.52
N LEU A 214 -5.06 8.66 6.73
CA LEU A 214 -3.72 8.80 6.18
C LEU A 214 -3.65 9.92 5.14
N ARG A 215 -4.70 10.09 4.34
CA ARG A 215 -4.76 11.15 3.32
C ARG A 215 -4.95 12.54 3.95
N ASP A 216 -5.82 12.63 4.95
CA ASP A 216 -6.14 13.89 5.62
C ASP A 216 -6.04 13.71 7.15
N PRO A 217 -4.93 14.18 7.76
CA PRO A 217 -4.76 14.15 9.21
C PRO A 217 -5.79 14.97 9.98
N ALA A 218 -6.60 15.83 9.33
CA ALA A 218 -7.72 16.53 9.94
C ALA A 218 -9.07 15.80 9.74
N PHE A 219 -9.13 14.75 8.91
CA PHE A 219 -10.35 14.06 8.47
C PHE A 219 -11.37 13.81 9.58
N ASP A 220 -12.56 14.40 9.44
CA ASP A 220 -13.71 14.05 10.25
C ASP A 220 -14.58 13.01 9.54
N LEU A 221 -14.80 11.89 10.22
CA LEU A 221 -15.72 10.84 9.83
C LEU A 221 -17.11 11.38 9.46
N PHE A 222 -17.62 12.37 10.22
CA PHE A 222 -19.00 12.83 10.10
C PHE A 222 -19.23 13.75 8.89
N ASP A 223 -18.16 14.30 8.31
CA ASP A 223 -18.22 15.10 7.08
C ASP A 223 -18.36 14.22 5.82
N SER A 224 -18.24 12.89 5.97
CA SER A 224 -18.26 11.95 4.84
C SER A 224 -19.41 10.94 4.94
N LEU A 225 -20.46 11.14 4.12
CA LEU A 225 -21.61 10.25 4.06
C LEU A 225 -21.25 8.78 3.74
N SER A 226 -20.21 8.54 2.94
CA SER A 226 -19.75 7.18 2.62
C SER A 226 -19.19 6.47 3.86
N HIS A 227 -18.38 7.16 4.66
CA HIS A 227 -17.79 6.63 5.88
C HIS A 227 -18.81 6.46 7.00
N VAL A 228 -19.75 7.41 7.16
CA VAL A 228 -20.88 7.26 8.09
C VAL A 228 -21.73 6.03 7.76
N ARG A 229 -22.02 5.79 6.47
CA ARG A 229 -22.73 4.58 6.03
C ARG A 229 -21.92 3.31 6.27
N SER A 230 -20.62 3.35 6.05
CA SER A 230 -19.71 2.23 6.34
C SER A 230 -19.73 1.88 7.84
N LEU A 231 -19.69 2.89 8.69
CA LEU A 231 -19.74 2.75 10.15
C LEU A 231 -21.09 2.21 10.64
N ALA A 232 -22.20 2.62 10.03
CA ALA A 232 -23.52 2.08 10.34
C ALA A 232 -23.60 0.57 10.01
N ARG A 233 -23.06 0.15 8.86
CA ARG A 233 -22.98 -1.27 8.48
C ARG A 233 -22.09 -2.07 9.41
N TYR A 234 -20.93 -1.52 9.78
CA TYR A 234 -20.05 -2.08 10.80
C TYR A 234 -20.81 -2.34 12.11
N SER A 235 -21.47 -1.31 12.66
CA SER A 235 -22.25 -1.41 13.90
C SER A 235 -23.34 -2.49 13.82
N LYS A 236 -24.05 -2.58 12.68
CA LYS A 236 -25.06 -3.62 12.45
C LYS A 236 -24.45 -5.04 12.53
N ASN A 237 -23.33 -5.26 11.86
CA ASN A 237 -22.68 -6.58 11.82
C ASN A 237 -22.10 -6.98 13.17
N MET A 238 -21.48 -6.04 13.89
CA MET A 238 -20.94 -6.31 15.22
C MET A 238 -22.04 -6.73 16.22
N ARG A 239 -23.23 -6.13 16.11
CA ARG A 239 -24.38 -6.46 16.98
C ARG A 239 -25.04 -7.78 16.64
N ALA A 240 -25.19 -8.11 15.35
CA ALA A 240 -25.83 -9.36 14.92
C ALA A 240 -25.13 -10.60 15.49
N GLU A 241 -23.80 -10.55 15.57
CA GLU A 241 -22.94 -11.66 16.03
C GLU A 241 -22.78 -11.73 17.55
N SER A 242 -23.22 -10.71 18.28
CA SER A 242 -22.97 -10.64 19.73
C SER A 242 -23.89 -11.51 20.56
N GLY A 243 -24.97 -12.09 19.99
CA GLY A 243 -25.91 -12.98 20.68
C GLY A 243 -26.66 -12.38 21.89
N MET A 244 -26.24 -11.24 22.40
CA MET A 244 -26.85 -10.49 23.49
C MET A 244 -27.85 -9.47 22.94
N TRP A 245 -28.93 -9.97 22.34
CA TRP A 245 -30.17 -9.21 22.40
C TRP A 245 -31.03 -9.88 23.48
N PRO A 246 -31.25 -9.27 24.66
CA PRO A 246 -32.38 -9.67 25.48
C PRO A 246 -33.61 -9.48 24.61
N SER A 247 -34.29 -10.58 24.30
CA SER A 247 -35.57 -10.58 23.59
C SER A 247 -36.41 -9.40 24.08
N ARG A 248 -36.85 -8.54 23.16
CA ARG A 248 -37.94 -7.61 23.43
C ARG A 248 -39.21 -8.44 23.63
N ALA A 249 -39.32 -9.10 24.76
CA ALA A 249 -40.53 -9.72 25.27
C ALA A 249 -40.78 -9.11 26.65
N ALA A 250 -42.02 -8.71 26.89
CA ALA A 250 -42.54 -8.04 28.08
C ALA A 250 -42.33 -6.51 28.16
N ALA A 251 -42.96 -5.79 27.24
CA ALA A 251 -43.73 -4.61 27.64
C ALA A 251 -45.18 -4.90 27.22
N SER A 252 -45.86 -5.64 28.09
CA SER A 252 -47.32 -5.75 28.15
C SER A 252 -47.80 -4.84 29.28
#